data_AF-A0A1W9RCS8-F1
#
_entry.id   AF-A0A1W9RCS8-F1
#
_cell.length_a   1.000
_cell.length_b   1.000
_cell.length_c   1.000
_cell.angle_alpha   90.00
_cell.angle_beta   90.00
_cell.angle_gamma   90.00
#
_symmetry.space_group_name_H-M   'P 1'
#
loop_
_entity.id
_entity.type
_entity.pdbx_description
1 polymer ?
#
loop_
_entity_poly.entity_id
_entity_poly.type
_entity_poly.pdbx_seq_one_letter_code
_entity_poly.pdbx_strand_id
1 'polypeptide(L)'
;MNWKVFLATFITIFLAELGDKTQIANLCMSAKSRSYLSVIAGSIIAFSAVTVVTVILGNILAKYINPDYVKVGSAVTFIVIGGLMLVGRI
;
A
#
# COMPACT_ATOMS: atom_id res chain seq x y z
N MET A 1 7.84 7.92 21.74
CA MET A 1 7.10 7.28 20.63
C MET A 1 5.61 7.48 20.90
N ASN A 2 4.88 8.18 20.02
CA ASN A 2 3.45 8.42 20.21
C ASN A 2 2.66 7.14 19.90
N TRP A 3 2.41 6.30 20.90
CA TRP A 3 1.73 5.00 20.75
C TRP A 3 0.35 5.13 20.07
N LYS A 4 -0.35 6.25 20.31
CA LYS A 4 -1.61 6.59 19.64
C LYS A 4 -1.47 6.71 18.12
N VAL A 5 -0.42 7.39 17.65
CA VAL A 5 -0.18 7.58 16.21
C VAL A 5 0.25 6.27 15.58
N PHE A 6 1.09 5.49 16.26
CA PHE A 6 1.49 4.16 15.78
C PHE A 6 0.28 3.24 15.56
N LEU A 7 -0.58 3.09 16.57
CA LEU A 7 -1.78 2.25 16.46
C LEU A 7 -2.75 2.78 15.40
N ALA A 8 -2.98 4.10 15.35
CA ALA A 8 -3.87 4.69 14.35
C ALA A 8 -3.38 4.41 12.92
N THR A 9 -2.10 4.65 12.64
CA THR A 9 -1.50 4.39 11.33
C THR A 9 -1.50 2.90 11.01
N PHE A 10 -1.13 2.04 11.97
CA PHE A 10 -1.12 0.59 11.78
C PHE A 10 -2.50 0.06 11.41
N ILE A 11 -3.53 0.41 12.20
CA ILE A 11 -4.91 -0.02 11.97
C ILE A 11 -5.41 0.52 10.63
N THR A 12 -5.14 1.79 10.32
CA THR A 12 -5.58 2.41 9.06
C THR A 12 -4.99 1.70 7.85
N ILE A 13 -3.68 1.46 7.83
CA ILE A 13 -3.00 0.77 6.72
C ILE A 13 -3.45 -0.70 6.68
N PHE A 14 -3.55 -1.36 7.83
CA PHE A 14 -4.00 -2.75 7.91
C PHE A 14 -5.40 -2.94 7.32
N LEU A 15 -6.36 -2.08 7.67
CA LEU A 15 -7.71 -2.13 7.09
C LEU A 15 -7.73 -1.73 5.62
N ALA A 16 -6.93 -0.75 5.21
CA ALA A 16 -6.86 -0.31 3.82
C ALA A 16 -6.31 -1.39 2.88
N GLU A 17 -5.37 -2.20 3.37
CA GLU A 17 -4.71 -3.27 2.60
C GLU A 17 -5.41 -4.63 2.75
N LEU A 18 -6.37 -4.77 3.68
CA LEU A 18 -7.02 -6.05 3.96
C LEU A 18 -7.86 -6.51 2.75
N GLY A 19 -7.51 -7.67 2.20
CA GLY A 19 -8.22 -8.25 1.05
C GLY A 19 -7.79 -7.72 -0.31
N ASP A 20 -6.65 -7.02 -0.39
CA ASP A 20 -6.10 -6.64 -1.69
C ASP A 20 -5.63 -7.86 -2.52
N LYS A 21 -5.59 -7.69 -3.85
CA LYS A 21 -5.13 -8.68 -4.81
C LYS A 21 -3.73 -9.20 -4.50
N THR A 22 -2.86 -8.37 -3.92
CA THR A 22 -1.52 -8.79 -3.47
C THR A 22 -1.58 -9.87 -2.39
N GLN A 23 -2.55 -9.80 -1.46
CA GLN A 23 -2.73 -10.81 -0.42
C GLN A 23 -3.21 -12.14 -1.01
N ILE A 24 -4.15 -12.10 -1.98
CA ILE A 24 -4.60 -13.31 -2.69
C ILE A 24 -3.45 -13.93 -3.49
N ALA A 25 -2.63 -13.12 -4.17
CA ALA A 25 -1.45 -13.60 -4.88
C ALA A 25 -0.45 -14.30 -3.95
N ASN A 26 -0.18 -13.71 -2.77
CA ASN A 26 0.68 -14.31 -1.76
C ASN A 26 0.11 -15.63 -1.22
N LEU A 27 -1.20 -15.70 -0.99
CA LEU A 27 -1.89 -16.93 -0.58
C LEU A 27 -1.76 -18.02 -1.66
N CYS A 28 -1.97 -17.68 -2.93
CA CYS A 28 -1.79 -18.62 -4.05
C CYS A 28 -0.33 -19.08 -4.20
N MET A 29 0.64 -18.18 -4.06
CA MET A 29 2.06 -18.53 -4.07
C MET A 29 2.45 -19.42 -2.91
N SER A 30 1.89 -19.17 -1.72
CA SER A 30 2.10 -20.00 -0.53
C SER A 30 1.51 -21.41 -0.71
N ALA A 31 0.31 -21.51 -1.30
CA ALA A 31 -0.35 -22.78 -1.60
C ALA A 31 0.40 -23.62 -2.65
N LYS A 32 1.09 -22.97 -3.61
CA LYS A 32 1.84 -23.65 -4.67
C LYS A 32 3.29 -23.97 -4.28
N SER A 33 3.87 -23.25 -3.33
CA SER A 33 5.27 -23.40 -2.93
C SER A 33 5.44 -24.50 -1.88
N ARG A 34 6.51 -25.28 -1.97
CA ARG A 34 6.85 -26.32 -0.97
C ARG A 34 7.18 -25.75 0.42
N SER A 35 7.46 -24.45 0.52
CA SER A 35 7.76 -23.76 1.78
C SER A 35 6.91 -22.51 1.92
N TYR A 36 5.82 -22.60 2.69
CA TYR A 36 4.94 -21.47 2.99
C TYR A 36 5.68 -20.37 3.78
N LEU A 37 6.66 -20.76 4.61
CA LEU A 37 7.45 -19.83 5.41
C LEU A 37 8.31 -18.90 4.57
N SER A 38 8.88 -19.37 3.45
CA SER A 38 9.69 -18.51 2.58
C SER A 38 8.84 -17.48 1.85
N VAL A 39 7.61 -17.83 1.45
CA VAL A 39 6.67 -16.90 0.81
C VAL A 39 6.22 -15.83 1.79
N ILE A 40 5.88 -16.22 3.02
CA ILE A 40 5.48 -15.27 4.08
C ILE A 40 6.65 -14.32 4.40
N ALA A 41 7.85 -14.86 4.64
CA ALA A 41 9.03 -14.04 4.93
C ALA A 41 9.36 -13.08 3.77
N GLY A 42 9.34 -13.59 2.53
CA GLY A 42 9.57 -12.78 1.33
C GLY A 42 8.55 -11.65 1.19
N SER A 43 7.27 -11.94 1.41
CA SER A 43 6.20 -10.92 1.35
C SER A 43 6.37 -9.86 2.44
N ILE A 44 6.72 -10.25 3.67
CA ILE A 44 6.93 -9.29 4.76
C ILE A 44 8.11 -8.37 4.43
N ILE A 45 9.22 -8.94 3.95
CA ILE A 45 10.41 -8.16 3.58
C ILE A 45 10.10 -7.20 2.43
N ALA A 46 9.44 -7.69 1.37
CA ALA A 46 9.07 -6.88 0.22
C ALA A 46 8.14 -5.72 0.61
N PHE A 47 7.08 -6.01 1.37
CA PHE A 47 6.13 -5.00 1.83
C PHE A 47 6.78 -3.97 2.77
N SER A 48 7.64 -4.43 3.68
CA SER A 48 8.39 -3.55 4.59
C SER A 48 9.33 -2.63 3.81
N ALA A 49 10.05 -3.16 2.82
CA ALA A 49 10.95 -2.37 1.98
C ALA A 49 10.20 -1.30 1.19
N VAL A 50 9.09 -1.67 0.53
CA VAL A 50 8.24 -0.71 -0.21
C VAL A 50 7.67 0.36 0.73
N THR A 51 7.22 -0.02 1.92
CA THR A 51 6.70 0.93 2.91
C THR A 51 7.77 1.93 3.36
N VAL A 52 8.98 1.46 3.66
CA VAL A 52 10.10 2.33 4.05
C VAL A 52 10.42 3.34 2.95
N VAL A 53 10.53 2.88 1.70
CA VAL A 53 10.77 3.76 0.54
C VAL A 53 9.64 4.79 0.40
N THR A 54 8.39 4.34 0.49
CA THR A 54 7.20 5.19 0.36
C THR A 54 7.16 6.27 1.44
N VAL A 55 7.43 5.93 2.69
CA VAL A 55 7.43 6.89 3.82
C VAL A 55 8.56 7.91 3.67
N ILE A 56 9.76 7.48 3.25
CA ILE A 56 10.90 8.40 3.03
C ILE A 56 10.55 9.40 1.92
N LEU A 57 10.08 8.90 0.78
CA LEU A 57 9.69 9.75 -0.35
C LEU A 57 8.54 10.69 0.01
N GLY A 58 7.51 10.18 0.69
CA GLY A 58 6.37 10.96 1.15
C GLY A 58 6.78 12.09 2.10
N ASN A 59 7.69 11.81 3.04
CA ASN A 59 8.22 12.82 3.96
C ASN A 59 9.04 13.90 3.24
N ILE A 60 9.85 13.52 2.26
CA ILE A 60 10.59 14.48 1.44
C ILE A 60 9.62 15.36 0.65
N LEU A 61 8.66 14.77 -0.06
CA LEU A 61 7.68 15.49 -0.86
C LEU A 61 6.81 16.44 -0.02
N ALA A 62 6.43 16.03 1.20
CA ALA A 62 5.64 16.85 2.12
C ALA A 62 6.35 18.15 2.57
N LYS A 63 7.68 18.24 2.43
CA LYS A 63 8.44 19.48 2.70
C LYS A 63 8.39 20.48 1.56
N TYR A 64 8.18 20.02 0.32
CA TYR A 64 8.22 20.85 -0.88
C TYR A 64 6.83 21.12 -1.47
N ILE A 65 5.85 20.25 -1.19
CA ILE A 65 4.52 20.30 -1.77
C ILE A 65 3.50 20.51 -0.65
N ASN A 66 2.62 21.50 -0.83
CA ASN A 66 1.52 21.73 0.10
C ASN A 66 0.55 20.52 0.08
N PRO A 67 0.17 19.97 1.25
CA PRO A 67 -0.72 18.81 1.35
C PRO A 67 -2.03 18.92 0.56
N ASP A 68 -2.56 20.12 0.33
CA ASP A 68 -3.76 20.31 -0.48
C ASP A 68 -3.57 19.85 -1.94
N TYR A 69 -2.41 20.11 -2.54
CA TYR A 69 -2.11 19.66 -3.91
C TYR A 69 -1.98 18.14 -3.97
N VAL A 70 -1.39 17.51 -2.94
CA VAL A 70 -1.27 16.05 -2.85
C VAL A 70 -2.66 15.42 -2.76
N LYS A 71 -3.55 16.02 -1.96
CA LYS A 71 -4.93 15.54 -1.81
C LYS A 71 -5.72 15.62 -3.12
N VAL A 72 -5.67 16.76 -3.80
CA VAL A 72 -6.35 16.95 -5.10
C VAL A 72 -5.75 16.03 -6.16
N GLY A 73 -4.43 15.92 -6.25
CA GLY A 73 -3.76 15.03 -7.21
C GLY A 73 -4.12 13.55 -6.98
N SER A 74 -4.20 13.12 -5.72
CA SER A 74 -4.63 11.76 -5.37
C SER A 74 -6.08 11.51 -5.77
N ALA A 75 -6.99 12.45 -5.48
CA ALA A 75 -8.40 12.34 -5.84
C ALA A 75 -8.61 12.27 -7.36
N VAL A 76 -7.93 13.13 -8.13
CA VAL A 76 -7.99 13.11 -9.60
C VAL A 76 -7.48 11.77 -10.14
N THR A 77 -6.36 11.28 -9.62
CA THR A 77 -5.80 9.97 -10.01
C THR A 77 -6.78 8.83 -9.75
N PHE A 78 -7.42 8.83 -8.58
CA PHE A 78 -8.45 7.83 -8.25
C PHE A 78 -9.66 7.89 -9.19
N ILE A 79 -10.15 9.09 -9.52
CA ILE A 79 -11.26 9.26 -10.46
C ILE A 79 -10.87 8.77 -11.86
N VAL A 80 -9.67 9.10 -12.33
CA VAL A 80 -9.18 8.67 -13.65
C VAL A 80 -9.05 7.15 -13.71
N ILE A 81 -8.39 6.54 -12.73
CA ILE A 81 -8.23 5.07 -12.68
C ILE A 81 -9.61 4.41 -12.59
N GLY A 82 -10.49 4.89 -11.72
CA GLY A 82 -11.85 4.36 -11.58
C GLY A 82 -12.68 4.49 -12.85
N GLY A 83 -12.59 5.63 -13.54
CA GLY A 83 -13.25 5.85 -14.84
C GLY A 83 -12.72 4.91 -15.93
N LEU A 84 -11.40 4.73 -16.02
CA LEU A 84 -10.79 3.80 -16.97
C LEU A 84 -11.19 2.34 -16.70
N MET A 85 -11.30 1.97 -15.42
CA MET A 85 -11.79 0.65 -15.00
C MET A 85 -13.26 0.42 -15.38
N LEU A 86 -14.13 1.44 -15.24
CA LEU A 86 -15.54 1.35 -15.66
C LEU A 86 -15.70 1.20 -17.19
N VAL A 87 -14.81 1.81 -17.96
CA VAL A 87 -14.79 1.69 -19.43
C VAL A 87 -14.22 0.33 -19.88
N GLY A 88 -13.67 -0.48 -18.96
CA GLY A 88 -13.06 -1.78 -19.28
C GLY A 88 -11.75 -1.65 -20.06
N ARG A 89 -11.11 -0.47 -19.99
CA ARG A 89 -9.77 -0.25 -20.55
C ARG A 89 -8.66 -0.81 -19.65
N ILE A 90 -9.00 -1.16 -18.41
CA ILE A 90 -8.17 -1.78 -17.36
C ILE A 90 -9.09 -2.72 -16.57
#